data_AF-A0A317UTW5-F1
#
_entry.id   AF-A0A317UTW5-F1
#
_cell.length_a   1.000
_cell.length_b   1.000
_cell.length_c   1.000
_cell.angle_alpha   90.00
_cell.angle_beta   90.00
_cell.angle_gamma   90.00
#
_symmetry.space_group_name_H-M   'P 1'
#
loop_
_entity.id
_entity.type
_entity.pdbx_description
1 polymer ?
#
loop_
_entity_poly.entity_id
_entity_poly.type
_entity_poly.pdbx_seq_one_letter_code
_entity_poly.pdbx_strand_id
1 'polypeptide(L)'
;MHLCSPDASIEVALICSVVFYTFEALLGNAVQAIRHLDQGLILLKRSQATAPVQNATDAILPRLTVLFASLDIQASTYNPSRRPILSLISPLEQSGLAPLILDSSTLADAQMALTKLQNWMLHHLASSYPYKKKGLQLLPADILVERHHLYDQLTRYIKTVSAYSTHLSGPSTANCLLLRLQAQMFRTIVAEDVPSLQFTNSDSLRKCLQAISAILESMSGYSSTQGTTAQRSFTLSTQLVAALYYICMKSNHPSIVDMALSLLRHEMLPHRDGIWDARTVEAVVHGIRISSKLPEWRMGGQEAAEYRLEYANEDLINAVGEGGLYEIREMLRRHEQYIMCGDSPSLVSGRI
;
A
#
# COMPACT_ATOMS: atom_id res chain seq x y z
N MET A 1 -13.55 -4.88 -30.74
CA MET A 1 -13.25 -3.47 -31.09
C MET A 1 -14.58 -2.69 -31.12
N HIS A 2 -15.21 -2.44 -29.97
CA HIS A 2 -16.55 -1.83 -29.87
C HIS A 2 -16.56 -0.42 -29.25
N LEU A 3 -15.40 0.11 -28.86
CA LEU A 3 -15.27 1.46 -28.28
C LEU A 3 -15.15 2.57 -29.35
N CYS A 4 -15.34 2.26 -30.64
CA CYS A 4 -15.32 3.22 -31.74
C CYS A 4 -16.73 3.69 -32.15
N SER A 5 -17.78 3.34 -31.39
CA SER A 5 -19.11 3.90 -31.61
C SER A 5 -19.16 5.33 -31.05
N PRO A 6 -19.70 6.32 -31.80
CA PRO A 6 -19.90 7.68 -31.31
C PRO A 6 -20.82 7.76 -30.07
N ASP A 7 -21.54 6.70 -29.74
CA ASP A 7 -22.43 6.60 -28.57
C ASP A 7 -21.80 5.87 -27.37
N ALA A 8 -20.52 5.49 -27.44
CA ALA A 8 -19.86 4.76 -26.36
C ALA A 8 -19.58 5.69 -25.16
N SER A 9 -20.34 5.49 -24.07
CA SER A 9 -20.14 6.25 -22.84
C SER A 9 -18.81 5.88 -22.16
N ILE A 10 -17.95 6.89 -22.00
CA ILE A 10 -16.68 6.79 -21.25
C ILE A 10 -16.95 6.32 -19.83
N GLU A 11 -18.02 6.83 -19.20
CA GLU A 11 -18.39 6.49 -17.83
C GLU A 11 -18.73 5.01 -17.69
N VAL A 12 -19.48 4.45 -18.65
CA VAL A 12 -19.81 3.03 -18.68
C VAL A 12 -18.53 2.19 -18.80
N ALA A 13 -17.60 2.58 -19.67
CA ALA A 13 -16.33 1.86 -19.81
C ALA A 13 -15.47 1.92 -18.53
N LEU A 14 -15.44 3.06 -17.85
CA LEU A 14 -14.76 3.24 -16.56
C LEU A 14 -15.41 2.40 -15.45
N ILE A 15 -16.74 2.38 -15.38
CA ILE A 15 -17.49 1.53 -14.44
C ILE A 15 -17.22 0.05 -14.71
N CYS A 16 -17.24 -0.38 -15.98
CA CYS A 16 -16.90 -1.75 -16.35
C CYS A 16 -15.48 -2.12 -15.93
N SER A 17 -14.50 -1.24 -16.11
CA SER A 17 -13.12 -1.45 -15.64
C SER A 17 -13.06 -1.70 -14.13
N VAL A 18 -13.78 -0.91 -13.32
CA VAL A 18 -13.86 -1.11 -11.85
C VAL A 18 -14.56 -2.42 -11.49
N VAL A 19 -15.64 -2.79 -12.19
CA VAL A 19 -16.36 -4.05 -11.96
C VAL A 19 -15.47 -5.25 -12.25
N PHE A 20 -14.78 -5.27 -13.40
CA PHE A 20 -13.84 -6.34 -13.74
C PHE A 20 -12.64 -6.38 -12.80
N TYR A 21 -12.08 -5.23 -12.42
CA TYR A 21 -11.07 -5.14 -11.36
C TYR A 21 -11.54 -5.85 -10.09
N THR A 22 -12.77 -5.56 -9.66
CA THR A 22 -13.34 -6.10 -8.42
C THR A 22 -13.54 -7.62 -8.51
N PHE A 23 -14.03 -8.13 -9.64
CA PHE A 23 -14.19 -9.57 -9.84
C PHE A 23 -12.85 -10.30 -9.86
N GLU A 24 -11.85 -9.79 -10.59
CA GLU A 24 -10.52 -10.41 -10.61
C GLU A 24 -9.85 -10.35 -9.23
N ALA A 25 -10.02 -9.25 -8.48
CA ALA A 25 -9.52 -9.14 -7.10
C ALA A 25 -10.20 -10.14 -6.15
N LEU A 26 -11.51 -10.36 -6.30
CA LEU A 26 -12.27 -11.37 -5.55
C LEU A 26 -11.77 -12.80 -5.86
N LEU A 27 -11.45 -13.07 -7.13
CA LEU A 27 -10.89 -14.34 -7.58
C LEU A 27 -9.41 -14.52 -7.20
N GLY A 28 -8.76 -13.47 -6.69
CA GLY A 28 -7.33 -13.47 -6.37
C GLY A 28 -6.41 -13.37 -7.57
N ASN A 29 -6.93 -12.94 -8.71
CA ASN A 29 -6.17 -12.71 -9.93
C ASN A 29 -5.65 -11.27 -9.99
N ALA A 30 -4.65 -10.96 -9.15
CA ALA A 30 -4.12 -9.60 -9.02
C ALA A 30 -3.59 -9.03 -10.35
N VAL A 31 -2.99 -9.86 -11.21
CA VAL A 31 -2.46 -9.45 -12.52
C VAL A 31 -3.56 -8.96 -13.44
N GLN A 32 -4.64 -9.73 -13.62
CA GLN A 32 -5.76 -9.28 -14.47
C GLN A 32 -6.52 -8.11 -13.85
N ALA A 33 -6.66 -8.09 -12.51
CA ALA A 33 -7.24 -6.94 -11.82
C ALA A 33 -6.47 -5.66 -12.17
N ILE A 34 -5.16 -5.62 -11.93
CA ILE A 34 -4.29 -4.48 -12.23
C ILE A 34 -4.37 -4.12 -13.72
N ARG A 35 -4.42 -5.09 -14.63
CA ARG A 35 -4.58 -4.83 -16.06
C ARG A 35 -5.90 -4.11 -16.39
N HIS A 36 -7.02 -4.54 -15.81
CA HIS A 36 -8.31 -3.85 -16.00
C HIS A 36 -8.28 -2.43 -15.45
N LEU A 37 -7.65 -2.24 -14.28
CA LEU A 37 -7.45 -0.93 -13.68
C LEU A 37 -6.59 -0.03 -14.57
N ASP A 38 -5.45 -0.51 -15.07
CA ASP A 38 -4.53 0.26 -15.90
C ASP A 38 -5.20 0.77 -17.18
N GLN A 39 -5.99 -0.09 -17.84
CA GLN A 39 -6.78 0.34 -19.01
C GLN A 39 -7.81 1.41 -18.65
N GLY A 40 -8.45 1.31 -17.49
CA GLY A 40 -9.38 2.32 -16.98
C GLY A 40 -8.68 3.64 -16.66
N LEU A 41 -7.52 3.61 -16.01
CA LEU A 41 -6.71 4.79 -15.68
C LEU A 41 -6.23 5.51 -16.95
N ILE A 42 -5.79 4.75 -17.97
CA ILE A 42 -5.40 5.30 -19.28
C ILE A 42 -6.60 5.98 -19.95
N LEU A 43 -7.79 5.36 -19.93
CA LEU A 43 -9.01 5.93 -20.48
C LEU A 43 -9.41 7.22 -19.75
N LEU A 44 -9.40 7.21 -18.41
CA LEU A 44 -9.70 8.37 -17.56
C LEU A 44 -8.77 9.55 -17.87
N LYS A 45 -7.47 9.28 -17.98
CA LYS A 45 -6.48 10.32 -18.29
C LYS A 45 -6.71 10.93 -19.67
N ARG A 46 -7.06 10.10 -20.67
CA ARG A 46 -7.41 10.57 -22.02
C ARG A 46 -8.67 11.41 -22.00
N SER A 47 -9.71 10.98 -21.30
CA SER A 47 -10.99 11.71 -21.25
C SER A 47 -10.83 13.09 -20.60
N GLN A 48 -10.02 13.18 -19.54
CA GLN A 48 -9.71 14.45 -18.88
C GLN A 48 -8.91 15.40 -19.78
N ALA A 49 -8.04 14.88 -20.66
CA ALA A 49 -7.27 15.69 -21.60
C ALA A 49 -8.11 16.21 -22.78
N THR A 50 -9.16 15.49 -23.18
CA THR A 50 -10.02 15.82 -24.33
C THR A 50 -11.31 16.55 -23.96
N ALA A 51 -11.65 16.66 -22.67
CA ALA A 51 -12.91 17.25 -22.24
C ALA A 51 -12.96 18.77 -22.54
N PRO A 52 -13.90 19.26 -23.37
CA PRO A 52 -14.21 20.68 -23.42
C PRO A 52 -14.76 21.15 -22.05
N VAL A 53 -14.61 22.43 -21.73
CA VAL A 53 -14.91 23.09 -20.44
C VAL A 53 -16.41 23.02 -20.02
N GLN A 54 -17.26 22.25 -20.69
CA GLN A 54 -18.70 22.08 -20.42
C GLN A 54 -19.05 20.59 -20.64
N ASN A 55 -19.70 19.85 -19.74
CA ASN A 55 -20.89 20.17 -18.96
C ASN A 55 -20.77 19.76 -17.48
N ALA A 56 -21.23 20.65 -16.60
CA ALA A 56 -21.26 20.50 -15.14
C ALA A 56 -22.36 19.53 -14.62
N THR A 57 -22.77 18.53 -15.40
CA THR A 57 -23.90 17.65 -15.07
C THR A 57 -23.54 16.25 -14.62
N ASP A 58 -22.34 15.73 -14.92
CA ASP A 58 -22.00 14.34 -14.59
C ASP A 58 -21.32 14.21 -13.22
N ALA A 59 -22.14 14.08 -12.18
CA ALA A 59 -21.70 13.87 -10.79
C ALA A 59 -20.91 12.56 -10.57
N ILE A 60 -20.85 11.67 -11.56
CA ILE A 60 -20.21 10.35 -11.44
C ILE A 60 -18.72 10.37 -11.78
N LEU A 61 -18.28 11.15 -12.77
CA LEU A 61 -16.88 11.18 -13.20
C LEU A 61 -15.92 11.66 -12.08
N PRO A 62 -16.25 12.69 -11.27
CA PRO A 62 -15.43 13.05 -10.11
C PRO A 62 -15.33 11.91 -9.08
N ARG A 63 -16.42 11.16 -8.86
CA ARG A 63 -16.43 10.02 -7.94
C ARG A 63 -15.57 8.87 -8.46
N LEU A 64 -15.67 8.58 -9.75
CA LEU A 64 -14.80 7.60 -10.42
C LEU A 64 -13.34 8.02 -10.31
N THR A 65 -13.03 9.30 -10.50
CA THR A 65 -11.66 9.82 -10.38
C THR A 65 -11.07 9.55 -8.98
N VAL A 66 -11.83 9.82 -7.92
CA VAL A 66 -11.41 9.51 -6.53
C VAL A 66 -11.21 8.01 -6.32
N LEU A 67 -12.11 7.20 -6.87
CA LEU A 67 -12.01 5.74 -6.76
C LEU A 67 -10.77 5.20 -7.51
N PHE A 68 -10.57 5.62 -8.76
CA PHE A 68 -9.41 5.24 -9.57
C PHE A 68 -8.10 5.67 -8.92
N ALA A 69 -8.03 6.86 -8.34
CA ALA A 69 -6.86 7.30 -7.58
C ALA A 69 -6.54 6.38 -6.39
N SER A 70 -7.57 5.97 -5.64
CA SER A 70 -7.40 5.04 -4.51
C SER A 70 -6.96 3.64 -4.95
N LEU A 71 -7.50 3.15 -6.08
CA LEU A 71 -7.11 1.86 -6.66
C LEU A 71 -5.69 1.90 -7.27
N ASP A 72 -5.31 3.00 -7.91
CA ASP A 72 -3.97 3.21 -8.47
C ASP A 72 -2.90 3.18 -7.36
N ILE A 73 -3.19 3.79 -6.21
CA ILE A 73 -2.36 3.69 -5.01
C ILE A 73 -2.29 2.24 -4.51
N GLN A 74 -3.43 1.54 -4.38
CA GLN A 74 -3.46 0.15 -3.92
C GLN A 74 -2.66 -0.80 -4.83
N ALA A 75 -2.76 -0.63 -6.16
CA ALA A 75 -1.99 -1.41 -7.12
C ALA A 75 -0.48 -1.13 -7.01
N SER A 76 -0.10 0.13 -6.78
CA SER A 76 1.30 0.53 -6.62
C SER A 76 1.90 0.16 -5.26
N THR A 77 1.09 0.02 -4.21
CA THR A 77 1.57 -0.55 -2.94
C THR A 77 1.73 -2.07 -3.03
N TYR A 78 0.91 -2.75 -3.84
CA TYR A 78 0.99 -4.19 -4.07
C TYR A 78 2.20 -4.61 -4.92
N ASN A 79 2.50 -3.83 -5.96
CA ASN A 79 3.65 -4.06 -6.83
C ASN A 79 4.64 -2.88 -6.70
N PRO A 80 5.76 -3.04 -5.97
CA PRO A 80 6.76 -1.98 -5.78
C PRO A 80 7.38 -1.43 -7.06
N SER A 81 7.36 -2.22 -8.15
CA SER A 81 7.86 -1.82 -9.46
C SER A 81 6.85 -1.00 -10.27
N ARG A 82 5.57 -1.00 -9.86
CA ARG A 82 4.52 -0.25 -10.53
C ARG A 82 4.48 1.18 -10.02
N ARG A 83 4.77 2.12 -10.92
CA ARG A 83 4.52 3.55 -10.69
C ARG A 83 3.03 3.85 -10.86
N PRO A 84 2.42 4.73 -10.03
CA PRO A 84 1.05 5.20 -10.29
C PRO A 84 0.90 5.78 -11.70
N ILE A 85 -0.26 5.59 -12.33
CA ILE A 85 -0.55 6.12 -13.67
C ILE A 85 -1.03 7.57 -13.60
N LEU A 86 -1.80 7.90 -12.56
CA LEU A 86 -2.25 9.26 -12.29
C LEU A 86 -1.16 10.04 -11.58
N SER A 87 -1.04 11.32 -11.88
CA SER A 87 -0.24 12.28 -11.12
C SER A 87 -1.19 13.28 -10.49
N LEU A 88 -1.35 13.23 -9.17
CA LEU A 88 -2.36 14.00 -8.45
C LEU A 88 -1.83 15.28 -7.81
N ILE A 89 -0.51 15.39 -7.68
CA ILE A 89 0.18 16.58 -7.17
C ILE A 89 0.41 17.56 -8.32
N SER A 90 0.08 18.83 -8.11
CA SER A 90 0.43 19.91 -9.04
C SER A 90 1.87 20.41 -8.78
N PRO A 91 2.53 21.05 -9.76
CA PRO A 91 3.86 21.63 -9.55
C PRO A 91 3.91 22.67 -8.41
N LEU A 92 2.83 23.44 -8.22
CA LEU A 92 2.74 24.44 -7.15
C LEU A 92 2.63 23.78 -5.76
N GLU A 93 1.88 22.67 -5.65
CA GLU A 93 1.80 21.90 -4.41
C GLU A 93 3.14 21.22 -4.11
N GLN A 94 3.79 20.64 -5.13
CA GLN A 94 5.09 19.99 -5.00
C GLN A 94 6.21 20.97 -4.60
N SER A 95 6.14 22.22 -5.05
CA SER A 95 7.08 23.28 -4.68
C SER A 95 6.75 23.96 -3.35
N GLY A 96 5.65 23.57 -2.68
CA GLY A 96 5.18 24.19 -1.44
C GLY A 96 4.59 25.60 -1.60
N LEU A 97 4.33 26.05 -2.84
CA LEU A 97 3.71 27.36 -3.12
C LEU A 97 2.19 27.33 -2.94
N ALA A 98 1.57 26.15 -3.03
CA ALA A 98 0.18 25.92 -2.69
C ALA A 98 0.08 24.96 -1.49
N PRO A 99 -0.78 25.24 -0.49
CA PRO A 99 -0.94 24.36 0.66
C PRO A 99 -1.66 23.08 0.24
N LEU A 100 -1.01 21.93 0.46
CA LEU A 100 -1.62 20.62 0.25
C LEU A 100 -2.60 20.24 1.36
N ILE A 101 -2.36 20.76 2.57
CA ILE A 101 -3.14 20.48 3.78
C ILE A 101 -3.67 21.82 4.29
N LEU A 102 -4.98 21.96 4.30
CA LEU A 102 -5.68 23.14 4.83
C LEU A 102 -5.93 22.99 6.33
N ASP A 103 -5.81 24.08 7.08
CA ASP A 103 -5.98 24.03 8.54
C ASP A 103 -7.46 23.83 8.95
N SER A 104 -8.42 24.12 8.06
CA SER A 104 -9.86 23.90 8.24
C SER A 104 -10.40 22.78 7.33
N SER A 105 -9.79 21.59 7.38
CA SER A 105 -10.13 20.46 6.50
C SER A 105 -11.38 19.69 6.96
N THR A 106 -12.30 19.41 6.03
CA THR A 106 -13.31 18.35 6.22
C THR A 106 -12.68 16.97 6.15
N LEU A 107 -13.41 15.91 6.55
CA LEU A 107 -12.94 14.53 6.37
C LEU A 107 -12.66 14.21 4.88
N ALA A 108 -13.46 14.74 3.96
CA ALA A 108 -13.26 14.57 2.52
C ALA A 108 -11.98 15.27 2.05
N ASP A 109 -11.69 16.48 2.56
CA ASP A 109 -10.44 17.18 2.26
C ASP A 109 -9.23 16.41 2.79
N ALA A 110 -9.34 15.84 4.00
CA ALA A 110 -8.29 15.01 4.58
C ALA A 110 -8.05 13.72 3.77
N GLN A 111 -9.11 13.09 3.26
CA GLN A 111 -9.01 11.93 2.37
C GLN A 111 -8.30 12.29 1.06
N MET A 112 -8.69 13.41 0.44
CA MET A 112 -8.10 13.89 -0.81
C MET A 112 -6.63 14.25 -0.63
N ALA A 113 -6.30 14.97 0.44
CA ALA A 113 -4.91 15.35 0.75
C ALA A 113 -4.02 14.10 0.96
N LEU A 114 -4.52 13.09 1.68
CA LEU A 114 -3.78 11.84 1.85
C LEU A 114 -3.60 11.09 0.53
N THR A 115 -4.64 11.03 -0.30
CA THR A 115 -4.57 10.39 -1.63
C THR A 115 -3.47 11.05 -2.48
N LYS A 116 -3.40 12.39 -2.49
CA LYS A 116 -2.32 13.12 -3.17
C LYS A 116 -0.94 12.80 -2.59
N LEU A 117 -0.80 12.80 -1.26
CA LEU A 117 0.46 12.47 -0.59
C LEU A 117 0.93 11.05 -0.90
N GLN A 118 0.03 10.07 -0.86
CA GLN A 118 0.32 8.67 -1.19
C GLN A 118 0.77 8.52 -2.63
N ASN A 119 0.03 9.13 -3.57
CA ASN A 119 0.36 9.13 -4.99
C ASN A 119 1.75 9.76 -5.25
N TRP A 120 2.00 10.95 -4.71
CA TRP A 120 3.29 11.64 -4.85
C TRP A 120 4.43 10.83 -4.26
N MET A 121 4.23 10.27 -3.06
CA MET A 121 5.23 9.43 -2.42
C MET A 121 5.54 8.16 -3.23
N LEU A 122 4.54 7.50 -3.81
CA LEU A 122 4.75 6.32 -4.65
C LEU A 122 5.53 6.65 -5.94
N HIS A 123 5.29 7.81 -6.55
CA HIS A 123 6.14 8.29 -7.64
C HIS A 123 7.58 8.53 -7.18
N HIS A 124 7.78 9.13 -6.00
CA HIS A 124 9.09 9.35 -5.42
C HIS A 124 9.83 8.03 -5.12
N LEU A 125 9.13 7.02 -4.60
CA LEU A 125 9.70 5.68 -4.37
C LEU A 125 10.13 5.01 -5.68
N ALA A 126 9.30 5.09 -6.73
CA ALA A 126 9.67 4.58 -8.05
C ALA A 126 10.92 5.28 -8.61
N SER A 127 11.02 6.62 -8.47
CA SER A 127 12.18 7.40 -8.91
C SER A 127 13.45 7.12 -8.07
N SER A 128 13.29 6.79 -6.79
CA SER A 128 14.41 6.49 -5.88
C SER A 128 14.85 5.02 -5.90
N TYR A 129 14.05 4.13 -6.49
CA TYR A 129 14.34 2.69 -6.58
C TYR A 129 15.74 2.37 -7.14
N PRO A 130 16.24 3.02 -8.22
CA PRO A 130 17.59 2.76 -8.74
C PRO A 130 18.73 3.05 -7.75
N TYR A 131 18.45 3.77 -6.66
CA TYR A 131 19.40 4.18 -5.64
C TYR A 131 19.22 3.42 -4.32
N LYS A 132 18.21 2.54 -4.23
CA LYS A 132 17.98 1.70 -3.05
C LYS A 132 19.26 0.93 -2.73
N LYS A 133 19.69 0.95 -1.47
CA LYS A 133 20.93 0.32 -0.95
C LYS A 133 22.26 0.83 -1.51
N LYS A 134 22.27 1.84 -2.39
CA LYS A 134 23.51 2.47 -2.88
C LYS A 134 24.09 3.50 -1.88
N GLY A 135 23.39 3.73 -0.77
CA GLY A 135 23.76 4.70 0.27
C GLY A 135 23.36 6.13 -0.11
N LEU A 136 23.18 6.98 0.91
CA LEU A 136 22.70 8.35 0.75
C LEU A 136 23.60 9.23 -0.14
N GLN A 137 24.90 8.94 -0.19
CA GLN A 137 25.86 9.72 -0.97
C GLN A 137 25.65 9.58 -2.48
N LEU A 138 25.03 8.50 -2.93
CA LEU A 138 24.69 8.26 -4.34
C LEU A 138 23.27 8.73 -4.69
N LEU A 139 22.50 9.22 -3.71
CA LEU A 139 21.15 9.74 -3.96
C LEU A 139 21.24 11.19 -4.48
N PRO A 140 20.62 11.49 -5.65
CA PRO A 140 20.54 12.86 -6.16
C PRO A 140 19.94 13.84 -5.13
N ALA A 141 20.47 15.06 -5.11
CA ALA A 141 20.08 16.07 -4.12
C ALA A 141 18.61 16.47 -4.24
N ASP A 142 18.08 16.53 -5.45
CA ASP A 142 16.65 16.79 -5.73
C ASP A 142 15.75 15.71 -5.15
N ILE A 143 16.15 14.43 -5.27
CA ILE A 143 15.43 13.31 -4.65
C ILE A 143 15.50 13.42 -3.12
N LEU A 144 16.65 13.74 -2.53
CA LEU A 144 16.75 13.95 -1.07
C LEU A 144 15.86 15.10 -0.57
N VAL A 145 15.86 16.24 -1.28
CA VAL A 145 15.02 17.40 -0.94
C VAL A 145 13.54 17.05 -1.03
N GLU A 146 13.12 16.36 -2.11
CA GLU A 146 11.75 15.89 -2.27
C GLU A 146 11.35 14.95 -1.12
N ARG A 147 12.25 14.04 -0.72
CA ARG A 147 12.02 13.10 0.38
C ARG A 147 11.80 13.81 1.72
N HIS A 148 12.61 14.82 2.03
CA HIS A 148 12.41 15.68 3.20
C HIS A 148 11.07 16.42 3.14
N HIS A 149 10.72 16.97 1.98
CA HIS A 149 9.45 17.69 1.81
C HIS A 149 8.24 16.78 2.02
N LEU A 150 8.26 15.56 1.45
CA LEU A 150 7.25 14.53 1.69
C LEU A 150 7.10 14.18 3.16
N TYR A 151 8.22 13.99 3.87
CA TYR A 151 8.22 13.67 5.29
C TYR A 151 7.57 14.79 6.13
N ASP A 152 7.88 16.05 5.83
CA ASP A 152 7.31 17.20 6.52
C ASP A 152 5.81 17.34 6.26
N GLN A 153 5.36 17.15 5.02
CA GLN A 153 3.94 17.18 4.68
C GLN A 153 3.16 16.05 5.36
N LEU A 154 3.68 14.82 5.37
CA LEU A 154 3.06 13.71 6.09
C LEU A 154 3.03 13.95 7.60
N THR A 155 4.08 14.57 8.16
CA THR A 155 4.12 14.95 9.57
C THR A 155 3.06 16.01 9.89
N ARG A 156 2.91 17.03 9.04
CA ARG A 156 1.85 18.03 9.15
C ARG A 156 0.47 17.39 9.06
N TYR A 157 0.26 16.50 8.09
CA TYR A 157 -1.00 15.79 7.90
C TYR A 157 -1.42 15.03 9.16
N ILE A 158 -0.51 14.24 9.72
CA ILE A 158 -0.75 13.45 10.93
C ILE A 158 -1.16 14.38 12.09
N LYS A 159 -0.49 15.53 12.26
CA LYS A 159 -0.84 16.52 13.29
C LYS A 159 -2.24 17.10 13.07
N THR A 160 -2.56 17.53 11.85
CA THR A 160 -3.85 18.12 11.50
C THR A 160 -4.99 17.12 11.71
N VAL A 161 -4.88 15.89 11.22
CA VAL A 161 -5.92 14.86 11.40
C VAL A 161 -6.05 14.45 12.87
N SER A 162 -4.96 14.42 13.63
CA SER A 162 -5.02 14.11 15.07
C SER A 162 -5.78 15.19 15.85
N ALA A 163 -5.54 16.47 15.55
CA ALA A 163 -6.27 17.59 16.16
C ALA A 163 -7.75 17.60 15.75
N TYR A 164 -8.07 17.23 14.52
CA TYR A 164 -9.45 17.10 14.06
C TYR A 164 -10.20 15.94 14.77
N SER A 165 -9.49 14.84 15.03
CA SER A 165 -10.08 13.61 15.62
C SER A 165 -10.56 13.79 17.06
N THR A 166 -10.00 14.74 17.84
CA THR A 166 -10.38 14.95 19.25
C THR A 166 -11.80 15.48 19.41
N HIS A 167 -12.40 16.01 18.35
CA HIS A 167 -13.74 16.60 18.35
C HIS A 167 -14.81 15.71 17.73
N LEU A 168 -14.44 14.51 17.27
CA LEU A 168 -15.33 13.58 16.58
C LEU A 168 -15.72 12.39 17.45
N SER A 169 -16.99 11.99 17.35
CA SER A 169 -17.53 10.77 17.96
C SER A 169 -18.10 9.82 16.90
N GLY A 170 -18.02 8.51 17.14
CA GLY A 170 -18.67 7.49 16.30
C GLY A 170 -17.87 7.07 15.05
N PRO A 171 -18.53 6.76 13.91
CA PRO A 171 -17.89 6.18 12.72
C PRO A 171 -16.79 7.06 12.10
N SER A 172 -16.93 8.38 12.25
CA SER A 172 -15.94 9.37 11.81
C SER A 172 -14.59 9.19 12.51
N THR A 173 -14.57 8.68 13.74
CA THR A 173 -13.34 8.40 14.50
C THR A 173 -12.57 7.25 13.86
N ALA A 174 -13.23 6.16 13.45
CA ALA A 174 -12.59 5.02 12.80
C ALA A 174 -11.95 5.40 11.45
N ASN A 175 -12.64 6.23 10.66
CA ASN A 175 -12.10 6.77 9.41
C ASN A 175 -10.86 7.64 9.65
N CYS A 176 -10.88 8.51 10.66
CA CYS A 176 -9.72 9.33 11.00
C CYS A 176 -8.54 8.48 11.49
N LEU A 177 -8.80 7.43 12.28
CA LEU A 177 -7.79 6.46 12.69
C LEU A 177 -7.16 5.77 11.48
N LEU A 178 -7.98 5.36 10.50
CA LEU A 178 -7.49 4.74 9.26
C LEU A 178 -6.60 5.69 8.46
N LEU A 179 -7.03 6.93 8.25
CA LEU A 179 -6.24 7.94 7.55
C LEU A 179 -4.91 8.23 8.25
N ARG A 180 -4.94 8.34 9.58
CA ARG A 180 -3.75 8.56 10.39
C ARG A 180 -2.80 7.37 10.31
N LEU A 181 -3.31 6.14 10.40
CA LEU A 181 -2.52 4.92 10.25
C LEU A 181 -1.81 4.90 8.88
N GLN A 182 -2.57 5.11 7.80
CA GLN A 182 -2.01 5.12 6.45
C GLN A 182 -0.91 6.19 6.33
N ALA A 183 -1.17 7.43 6.76
CA ALA A 183 -0.15 8.49 6.74
C ALA A 183 1.10 8.15 7.57
N GLN A 184 0.93 7.50 8.73
CA GLN A 184 2.04 7.06 9.58
C GLN A 184 2.90 6.00 8.89
N MET A 185 2.28 5.05 8.17
CA MET A 185 3.03 4.05 7.39
C MET A 185 3.87 4.72 6.33
N PHE A 186 3.26 5.56 5.50
CA PHE A 186 3.95 6.26 4.42
C PHE A 186 5.06 7.19 4.94
N ARG A 187 4.83 7.88 6.06
CA ARG A 187 5.88 8.68 6.71
C ARG A 187 7.06 7.82 7.16
N THR A 188 6.79 6.62 7.68
CA THR A 188 7.84 5.67 8.10
C THR A 188 8.64 5.18 6.89
N ILE A 189 7.98 4.90 5.76
CA ILE A 189 8.63 4.52 4.50
C ILE A 189 9.55 5.64 3.99
N VAL A 190 9.06 6.89 3.99
CA VAL A 190 9.86 8.04 3.53
C VAL A 190 11.07 8.28 4.43
N ALA A 191 10.95 8.09 5.74
CA ALA A 191 12.06 8.26 6.67
C ALA A 191 13.10 7.13 6.60
N GLU A 192 12.80 6.04 5.89
CA GLU A 192 13.70 4.90 5.76
C GLU A 192 15.03 5.32 5.11
N ASP A 193 16.12 4.75 5.62
CA ASP A 193 17.51 4.98 5.21
C ASP A 193 18.00 6.44 5.23
N VAL A 194 17.25 7.36 5.85
CA VAL A 194 17.63 8.75 6.07
C VAL A 194 17.83 9.02 7.57
N PRO A 195 19.06 8.94 8.11
CA PRO A 195 19.33 9.06 9.55
C PRO A 195 18.73 10.32 10.18
N SER A 196 18.80 11.46 9.48
CA SER A 196 18.23 12.75 9.94
C SER A 196 16.73 12.70 10.19
N LEU A 197 16.00 11.78 9.57
CA LEU A 197 14.55 11.61 9.71
C LEU A 197 14.15 10.52 10.73
N GLN A 198 15.09 9.64 11.10
CA GLN A 198 14.82 8.47 11.96
C GLN A 198 14.87 8.75 13.46
N PHE A 199 15.32 9.95 13.87
CA PHE A 199 15.70 10.32 15.24
C PHE A 199 14.64 10.16 16.36
N THR A 200 13.41 9.68 16.11
CA THR A 200 12.31 9.81 17.09
C THR A 200 11.36 8.64 17.30
N ASN A 201 11.43 7.49 16.62
CA ASN A 201 10.42 6.43 16.83
C ASN A 201 10.94 4.99 16.68
N SER A 202 11.66 4.49 17.68
CA SER A 202 11.92 3.05 17.84
C SER A 202 10.62 2.21 17.95
N ASP A 203 9.47 2.83 18.26
CA ASP A 203 8.16 2.18 18.41
C ASP A 203 7.14 2.48 17.30
N SER A 204 7.54 3.01 16.13
CA SER A 204 6.58 3.39 15.06
C SER A 204 5.70 2.22 14.61
N LEU A 205 6.30 1.03 14.39
CA LEU A 205 5.58 -0.17 13.95
C LEU A 205 4.63 -0.69 15.03
N ARG A 206 5.03 -0.64 16.30
CA ARG A 206 4.18 -1.03 17.43
C ARG A 206 2.96 -0.11 17.55
N LYS A 207 3.15 1.20 17.39
CA LYS A 207 2.04 2.17 17.35
C LYS A 207 1.08 1.91 16.18
N CYS A 208 1.60 1.49 15.03
CA CYS A 208 0.77 1.09 13.88
C CYS A 208 -0.08 -0.14 14.22
N LEU A 209 0.49 -1.17 14.85
CA LEU A 209 -0.27 -2.36 15.29
C LEU A 209 -1.38 -1.99 16.28
N GLN A 210 -1.09 -1.16 17.27
CA GLN A 210 -2.09 -0.67 18.22
C GLN A 210 -3.22 0.10 17.52
N ALA A 211 -2.89 0.92 16.52
CA ALA A 211 -3.89 1.64 15.73
C ALA A 211 -4.75 0.67 14.90
N ILE A 212 -4.17 -0.38 14.31
CA ILE A 212 -4.92 -1.42 13.58
C ILE A 212 -5.87 -2.13 14.54
N SER A 213 -5.41 -2.57 15.72
CA SER A 213 -6.27 -3.19 16.74
C SER A 213 -7.44 -2.28 17.11
N ALA A 214 -7.19 -1.00 17.40
CA ALA A 214 -8.24 -0.04 17.74
C ALA A 214 -9.26 0.17 16.59
N ILE A 215 -8.80 0.16 15.33
CA ILE A 215 -9.68 0.23 14.16
C ILE A 215 -10.57 -1.02 14.10
N LEU A 216 -10.01 -2.23 14.25
CA LEU A 216 -10.76 -3.49 14.20
C LEU A 216 -11.78 -3.61 15.35
N GLU A 217 -11.41 -3.19 16.56
CA GLU A 217 -12.30 -3.09 17.72
C GLU A 217 -13.42 -2.07 17.50
N SER A 218 -13.13 -0.93 16.88
CA SER A 218 -14.17 0.06 16.55
C SER A 218 -15.18 -0.49 15.54
N MET A 219 -14.78 -1.41 14.66
CA MET A 219 -15.68 -2.03 13.68
C MET A 219 -16.57 -3.11 14.30
N SER A 220 -16.12 -3.82 15.35
CA SER A 220 -16.91 -4.88 15.99
C SER A 220 -18.14 -4.34 16.71
N GLY A 221 -18.05 -3.15 17.30
CA GLY A 221 -19.15 -2.48 18.01
C GLY A 221 -20.35 -2.13 17.12
N TYR A 222 -20.18 -2.04 15.80
CA TYR A 222 -21.29 -1.76 14.87
C TYR A 222 -22.01 -3.03 14.39
N SER A 223 -21.31 -4.16 14.31
CA SER A 223 -21.86 -5.42 13.76
C SER A 223 -22.82 -6.15 14.71
N SER A 224 -22.82 -5.85 16.01
CA SER A 224 -23.72 -6.47 16.99
C SER A 224 -25.18 -6.02 16.88
N THR A 225 -25.48 -4.95 16.13
CA THR A 225 -26.84 -4.40 15.98
C THR A 225 -27.62 -4.95 14.78
N GLN A 226 -26.94 -5.63 13.84
CA GLN A 226 -27.56 -6.27 12.68
C GLN A 226 -27.23 -7.76 12.75
N GLY A 227 -28.23 -8.59 13.11
CA GLY A 227 -28.13 -10.00 13.49
C GLY A 227 -27.64 -10.99 12.43
N THR A 228 -26.65 -10.63 11.63
CA THR A 228 -25.92 -11.53 10.73
C THR A 228 -24.43 -11.39 10.99
N THR A 229 -23.83 -12.42 11.60
CA THR A 229 -22.39 -12.65 11.76
C THR A 229 -21.71 -12.97 10.41
N ALA A 230 -22.05 -12.23 9.35
CA ALA A 230 -21.36 -12.35 8.08
C ALA A 230 -20.00 -11.65 8.23
N GLN A 231 -18.97 -12.45 8.46
CA GLN A 231 -17.57 -12.03 8.43
C GLN A 231 -17.34 -11.20 7.16
N ARG A 232 -16.79 -9.98 7.28
CA ARG A 232 -16.50 -9.14 6.11
C ARG A 232 -15.47 -9.88 5.25
N SER A 233 -15.90 -10.46 4.14
CA SER A 233 -15.02 -11.23 3.28
C SER A 233 -14.17 -10.34 2.37
N PHE A 234 -14.68 -9.16 2.01
CA PHE A 234 -14.06 -8.27 1.03
C PHE A 234 -14.27 -6.80 1.35
N THR A 235 -13.20 -6.01 1.22
CA THR A 235 -13.23 -4.55 1.09
C THR A 235 -12.51 -4.16 -0.17
N LEU A 236 -12.92 -3.07 -0.83
CA LEU A 236 -12.27 -2.65 -2.07
C LEU A 236 -10.88 -2.03 -1.82
N SER A 237 -10.75 -1.18 -0.82
CA SER A 237 -9.45 -0.67 -0.35
C SER A 237 -9.55 -0.04 1.03
N THR A 238 -8.83 -0.60 1.99
CA THR A 238 -8.58 -0.03 3.33
C THR A 238 -7.07 0.09 3.61
N GLN A 239 -6.25 -0.63 2.86
CA GLN A 239 -4.80 -0.76 3.02
C GLN A 239 -4.39 -1.42 4.35
N LEU A 240 -5.31 -2.07 5.07
CA LEU A 240 -5.02 -2.71 6.36
C LEU A 240 -4.19 -3.98 6.19
N VAL A 241 -4.50 -4.78 5.16
CA VAL A 241 -3.71 -6.00 4.87
C VAL A 241 -2.33 -5.62 4.36
N ALA A 242 -2.24 -4.61 3.49
CA ALA A 242 -0.98 -4.03 3.04
C ALA A 242 -0.14 -3.49 4.21
N ALA A 243 -0.79 -2.86 5.20
CA ALA A 243 -0.15 -2.36 6.41
C ALA A 243 0.51 -3.46 7.23
N LEU A 244 -0.23 -4.54 7.47
CA LEU A 244 0.26 -5.69 8.22
C LEU A 244 1.42 -6.38 7.48
N TYR A 245 1.33 -6.53 6.17
CA TYR A 245 2.46 -7.00 5.36
C TYR A 245 3.69 -6.10 5.53
N TYR A 246 3.53 -4.79 5.38
CA TYR A 246 4.62 -3.84 5.56
C TYR A 246 5.28 -3.95 6.94
N ILE A 247 4.48 -4.04 8.01
CA ILE A 247 4.98 -4.21 9.38
C ILE A 247 5.79 -5.50 9.50
N CYS A 248 5.30 -6.63 8.95
CA CYS A 248 6.03 -7.89 8.93
C CYS A 248 7.37 -7.74 8.21
N MET A 249 7.38 -7.12 7.03
CA MET A 249 8.57 -6.99 6.19
C MET A 249 9.65 -6.07 6.79
N LYS A 250 9.23 -5.00 7.48
CA LYS A 250 10.14 -3.99 8.04
C LYS A 250 10.57 -4.23 9.46
N SER A 251 9.87 -5.06 10.22
CA SER A 251 10.24 -5.31 11.60
C SER A 251 11.50 -6.15 11.69
N ASN A 252 12.34 -5.80 12.66
CA ASN A 252 13.49 -6.58 13.13
C ASN A 252 13.20 -7.30 14.45
N HIS A 253 11.95 -7.27 14.93
CA HIS A 253 11.55 -7.88 16.20
C HIS A 253 10.51 -8.99 15.96
N PRO A 254 10.83 -10.26 16.27
CA PRO A 254 9.92 -11.38 16.07
C PRO A 254 8.53 -11.16 16.69
N SER A 255 8.48 -10.58 17.90
CA SER A 255 7.23 -10.31 18.61
C SER A 255 6.30 -9.31 17.90
N ILE A 256 6.84 -8.33 17.17
CA ILE A 256 6.05 -7.39 16.37
C ILE A 256 5.45 -8.12 15.16
N VAL A 257 6.25 -8.96 14.50
CA VAL A 257 5.78 -9.75 13.36
C VAL A 257 4.75 -10.79 13.80
N ASP A 258 4.92 -11.46 14.95
CA ASP A 258 3.95 -12.42 15.49
C ASP A 258 2.61 -11.73 15.82
N MET A 259 2.66 -10.52 16.36
CA MET A 259 1.47 -9.71 16.61
C MET A 259 0.76 -9.30 15.31
N ALA A 260 1.53 -8.92 14.28
CA ALA A 260 0.98 -8.60 12.96
C ALA A 260 0.31 -9.83 12.31
N LEU A 261 0.94 -11.01 12.40
CA LEU A 261 0.38 -12.28 11.93
C LEU A 261 -0.89 -12.66 12.70
N SER A 262 -0.95 -12.40 14.01
CA SER A 262 -2.16 -12.60 14.81
C SER A 262 -3.30 -11.70 14.30
N LEU A 263 -3.01 -10.43 14.00
CA LEU A 263 -4.00 -9.49 13.45
C LEU A 263 -4.49 -9.87 12.05
N LEU A 264 -3.66 -10.51 11.20
CA LEU A 264 -4.10 -11.05 9.91
C LEU A 264 -5.20 -12.12 10.03
N ARG A 265 -5.29 -12.77 11.20
CA ARG A 265 -6.30 -13.78 11.51
C ARG A 265 -7.50 -13.22 12.29
N HIS A 266 -7.53 -11.91 12.56
CA HIS A 266 -8.57 -11.28 13.35
C HIS A 266 -9.92 -11.30 12.61
N GLU A 267 -11.01 -11.67 13.29
CA GLU A 267 -12.33 -11.90 12.67
C GLU A 267 -12.89 -10.68 11.92
N MET A 268 -12.62 -9.48 12.44
CA MET A 268 -13.06 -8.21 11.85
C MET A 268 -12.17 -7.71 10.69
N LEU A 269 -10.99 -8.29 10.49
CA LEU A 269 -10.15 -7.93 9.36
C LEU A 269 -10.76 -8.54 8.09
N PRO A 270 -10.89 -7.79 6.99
CA PRO A 270 -11.35 -8.36 5.74
C PRO A 270 -10.36 -9.42 5.24
N HIS A 271 -10.88 -10.59 4.85
CA HIS A 271 -10.04 -11.64 4.25
C HIS A 271 -9.34 -11.13 2.98
N ARG A 272 -10.05 -10.32 2.20
CA ARG A 272 -9.52 -9.63 1.01
C ARG A 272 -9.71 -8.13 1.12
N ASP A 273 -8.63 -7.40 0.94
CA ASP A 273 -8.58 -5.95 0.89
C ASP A 273 -8.11 -5.50 -0.49
N GLY A 274 -9.05 -5.46 -1.43
CA GLY A 274 -8.82 -5.39 -2.87
C GLY A 274 -8.03 -6.60 -3.35
N ILE A 275 -6.87 -6.34 -3.94
CA ILE A 275 -5.93 -7.37 -4.42
C ILE A 275 -5.09 -8.01 -3.31
N TRP A 276 -5.13 -7.46 -2.08
CA TRP A 276 -4.44 -8.03 -0.94
C TRP A 276 -5.28 -9.12 -0.28
N ASP A 277 -4.70 -10.29 -0.02
CA ASP A 277 -5.36 -11.41 0.65
C ASP A 277 -4.62 -11.76 1.94
N ALA A 278 -5.30 -11.66 3.08
CA ALA A 278 -4.68 -11.78 4.40
C ALA A 278 -4.00 -13.14 4.62
N ARG A 279 -4.61 -14.23 4.11
CA ARG A 279 -4.04 -15.59 4.20
C ARG A 279 -2.81 -15.75 3.32
N THR A 280 -2.81 -15.13 2.15
CA THR A 280 -1.66 -15.12 1.23
C THR A 280 -0.51 -14.32 1.83
N VAL A 281 -0.79 -13.16 2.44
CA VAL A 281 0.20 -12.39 3.20
C VAL A 281 0.80 -13.25 4.31
N GLU A 282 -0.05 -13.89 5.11
CA GLU A 282 0.38 -14.74 6.21
C GLU A 282 1.28 -15.89 5.73
N ALA A 283 0.86 -16.61 4.68
CA ALA A 283 1.63 -17.70 4.09
C ALA A 283 2.98 -17.23 3.53
N VAL A 284 3.02 -16.08 2.86
CA VAL A 284 4.27 -15.49 2.35
C VAL A 284 5.20 -15.15 3.51
N VAL A 285 4.71 -14.48 4.55
CA VAL A 285 5.56 -14.10 5.70
C VAL A 285 6.10 -15.32 6.43
N HIS A 286 5.28 -16.36 6.63
CA HIS A 286 5.75 -17.64 7.20
C HIS A 286 6.77 -18.34 6.31
N GLY A 287 6.49 -18.45 5.01
CA GLY A 287 7.41 -19.10 4.07
C GLY A 287 8.74 -18.35 3.96
N ILE A 288 8.73 -17.01 3.99
CA ILE A 288 9.96 -16.20 4.09
C ILE A 288 10.68 -16.55 5.40
N ARG A 289 10.00 -16.54 6.56
CA ARG A 289 10.64 -16.87 7.86
C ARG A 289 11.29 -18.25 7.88
N ILE A 290 10.65 -19.27 7.29
CA ILE A 290 11.15 -20.65 7.24
C ILE A 290 12.34 -20.78 6.27
N SER A 291 12.24 -20.16 5.09
CA SER A 291 13.31 -20.20 4.08
C SER A 291 14.51 -19.32 4.43
N SER A 292 14.29 -18.30 5.25
CA SER A 292 15.35 -17.45 5.80
C SER A 292 16.26 -18.32 6.66
N LYS A 293 17.51 -18.57 6.22
CA LYS A 293 18.57 -19.22 7.01
C LYS A 293 19.03 -18.36 8.20
N LEU A 294 18.16 -17.52 8.73
CA LEU A 294 18.44 -16.66 9.86
C LEU A 294 18.56 -17.53 11.11
N PRO A 295 19.60 -17.34 11.94
CA PRO A 295 19.80 -18.13 13.16
C PRO A 295 18.55 -18.06 14.05
N GLU A 296 18.16 -19.20 14.61
CA GLU A 296 17.14 -19.28 15.65
C GLU A 296 17.61 -18.45 16.88
N TRP A 297 17.18 -17.19 16.94
CA TRP A 297 17.18 -16.29 18.11
C TRP A 297 18.55 -15.95 18.76
N ARG A 298 18.89 -14.64 18.76
CA ARG A 298 19.34 -13.88 19.95
C ARG A 298 19.26 -12.36 19.69
N MET A 299 18.56 -11.66 20.58
CA MET A 299 18.43 -10.20 20.60
C MET A 299 19.73 -9.53 21.06
N GLY A 300 20.01 -8.32 20.54
CA GLY A 300 20.78 -7.32 21.29
C GLY A 300 22.05 -6.74 20.67
N GLY A 301 22.24 -6.79 19.35
CA GLY A 301 23.40 -6.17 18.68
C GLY A 301 23.03 -5.17 17.59
N GLN A 302 23.97 -4.29 17.22
CA GLN A 302 23.90 -3.40 16.04
C GLN A 302 23.60 -4.16 14.73
N GLU A 303 23.86 -5.47 14.69
CA GLU A 303 23.52 -6.37 13.59
C GLU A 303 22.00 -6.51 13.38
N ALA A 304 21.14 -6.16 14.35
CA ALA A 304 19.68 -6.30 14.27
C ALA A 304 19.01 -5.58 13.08
N ALA A 305 19.66 -4.58 12.47
CA ALA A 305 19.15 -3.90 11.27
C ALA A 305 19.21 -4.78 10.00
N GLU A 306 20.11 -5.77 9.95
CA GLU A 306 20.29 -6.69 8.83
C GLU A 306 19.26 -7.83 8.81
N TYR A 307 18.43 -7.97 9.86
CA TYR A 307 17.51 -9.11 10.06
C TYR A 307 16.05 -8.84 9.65
N ARG A 308 15.78 -7.80 8.85
CA ARG A 308 14.42 -7.57 8.34
C ARG A 308 14.06 -8.64 7.31
N LEU A 309 12.81 -9.10 7.33
CA LEU A 309 12.34 -10.13 6.40
C LEU A 309 12.46 -9.71 4.93
N GLU A 310 12.42 -8.40 4.64
CA GLU A 310 12.65 -7.86 3.30
C GLU A 310 14.06 -8.11 2.75
N TYR A 311 15.05 -8.38 3.61
CA TYR A 311 16.43 -8.63 3.21
C TYR A 311 16.78 -10.12 3.22
N ALA A 312 16.08 -10.91 4.04
CA ALA A 312 16.36 -12.33 4.20
C ALA A 312 16.12 -13.17 2.92
N ASN A 313 15.30 -12.68 2.00
CA ASN A 313 14.97 -13.33 0.73
C ASN A 313 14.90 -12.31 -0.41
N GLU A 314 15.86 -11.38 -0.45
CA GLU A 314 15.87 -10.29 -1.44
C GLU A 314 15.79 -10.79 -2.88
N ASP A 315 16.54 -11.83 -3.24
CA ASP A 315 16.52 -12.39 -4.60
C ASP A 315 15.13 -12.92 -4.98
N LEU A 316 14.43 -13.55 -4.04
CA LEU A 316 13.07 -14.03 -4.21
C LEU A 316 12.10 -12.87 -4.42
N ILE A 317 12.19 -11.84 -3.57
CA ILE A 317 11.29 -10.66 -3.60
C ILE A 317 11.54 -9.82 -4.86
N ASN A 318 12.79 -9.70 -5.31
CA ASN A 318 13.16 -8.94 -6.50
C ASN A 318 12.90 -9.72 -7.80
N ALA A 319 12.85 -11.04 -7.77
CA ALA A 319 12.50 -11.88 -8.92
C ALA A 319 11.00 -11.83 -9.28
N VAL A 320 10.18 -11.24 -8.41
CA VAL A 320 8.74 -11.10 -8.62
C VAL A 320 8.48 -10.11 -9.76
N GLY A 321 7.74 -10.58 -10.77
CA GLY A 321 7.25 -9.74 -11.84
C GLY A 321 5.96 -9.04 -11.45
N GLU A 322 4.97 -9.12 -12.32
CA GLU A 322 3.66 -8.47 -12.11
C GLU A 322 2.77 -9.22 -11.11
N GLY A 323 3.11 -10.46 -10.74
CA GLY A 323 2.30 -11.34 -9.90
C GLY A 323 2.33 -11.01 -8.40
N GLY A 324 3.22 -10.13 -7.96
CA GLY A 324 3.31 -9.66 -6.57
C GLY A 324 3.37 -10.79 -5.54
N LEU A 325 2.57 -10.67 -4.48
CA LEU A 325 2.54 -11.66 -3.40
C LEU A 325 2.14 -13.08 -3.83
N TYR A 326 1.28 -13.22 -4.84
CA TYR A 326 0.85 -14.56 -5.28
C TYR A 326 2.01 -15.30 -5.96
N GLU A 327 2.84 -14.58 -6.70
CA GLU A 327 4.05 -15.13 -7.31
C GLU A 327 5.08 -15.50 -6.24
N ILE A 328 5.29 -14.66 -5.22
CA ILE A 328 6.16 -15.00 -4.07
C ILE A 328 5.67 -16.30 -3.40
N ARG A 329 4.36 -16.40 -3.14
CA ARG A 329 3.78 -17.59 -2.51
C ARG A 329 4.01 -18.85 -3.33
N GLU A 330 3.83 -18.77 -4.65
CA GLU A 330 4.03 -19.92 -5.54
C GLU A 330 5.51 -20.31 -5.63
N MET A 331 6.42 -19.33 -5.65
CA MET A 331 7.87 -19.61 -5.58
C MET A 331 8.27 -20.28 -4.25
N LEU A 332 7.74 -19.81 -3.12
CA LEU A 332 7.97 -20.41 -1.80
C LEU A 332 7.44 -21.85 -1.73
N ARG A 333 6.23 -22.08 -2.24
CA ARG A 333 5.62 -23.42 -2.29
C ARG A 333 6.47 -24.40 -3.10
N ARG A 334 7.04 -23.96 -4.23
CA ARG A 334 7.97 -24.77 -5.03
C ARG A 334 9.26 -25.04 -4.28
N HIS A 335 9.79 -24.05 -3.55
CA HIS A 335 10.99 -24.22 -2.74
C HIS A 335 10.79 -25.23 -1.59
N GLU A 336 9.64 -25.20 -0.91
CA GLU A 336 9.28 -26.19 0.11
C GLU A 336 9.16 -27.59 -0.48
N GLN A 337 8.47 -27.75 -1.62
CA GLN A 337 8.36 -29.04 -2.31
C GLN A 337 9.72 -29.59 -2.72
N TYR A 338 10.63 -28.70 -3.11
CA TYR A 338 11.98 -29.03 -3.51
C TYR A 338 12.85 -29.52 -2.34
N ILE A 339 12.82 -28.81 -1.21
CA ILE A 339 13.50 -29.24 0.04
C ILE A 339 13.00 -30.60 0.50
N MET A 340 11.69 -30.85 0.37
CA MET A 340 11.07 -32.13 0.77
C MET A 340 11.36 -33.28 -0.19
N CYS A 341 11.74 -33.00 -1.44
CA CYS A 341 12.02 -34.02 -2.47
C CYS A 341 13.52 -34.34 -2.63
N GLY A 342 14.42 -33.57 -2.00
CA GLY A 342 15.84 -33.94 -1.83
C GLY A 342 16.76 -33.73 -3.04
N ASP A 343 16.28 -33.20 -4.16
CA ASP A 343 17.15 -32.91 -5.30
C ASP A 343 17.88 -31.57 -5.08
N SER A 344 19.13 -31.43 -5.53
CA SER A 344 19.91 -30.17 -5.49
C SER A 344 20.07 -29.61 -6.91
N PRO A 345 19.98 -28.29 -7.17
CA PRO A 345 20.06 -27.81 -8.53
C PRO A 345 21.53 -27.89 -8.92
N SER A 346 21.82 -28.67 -9.96
CA SER A 346 23.06 -28.49 -10.69
C SER A 346 23.08 -27.06 -11.19
N LEU A 347 23.94 -26.24 -10.59
CA LEU A 347 24.35 -24.96 -11.13
C LEU A 347 24.81 -25.22 -12.57
N VAL A 348 23.97 -24.87 -13.53
CA VAL A 348 24.39 -24.77 -14.93
C VAL A 348 25.39 -23.62 -14.97
N SER A 349 26.66 -24.00 -14.86
CA SER A 349 27.79 -23.18 -15.24
C SER A 349 27.67 -22.91 -16.74
N GLY A 350 27.06 -21.78 -17.09
CA GLY A 350 27.20 -21.19 -18.41
C GLY A 350 28.64 -20.69 -18.56
N ARG A 351 29.50 -21.55 -19.11
CA ARG A 351 30.74 -21.15 -19.74
C ARG A 351 30.43 -20.73 -21.18
N ILE A 352 31.09 -19.62 -21.55
CA ILE A 352 31.24 -18.95 -22.86
C ILE A 352 30.20 -17.86 -23.12
#